data_AF-A0A843FDA5-F1
#
_entry.id   AF-A0A843FDA5-F1
#
_cell.length_a   1.000
_cell.length_b   1.000
_cell.length_c   1.000
_cell.angle_alpha   90.00
_cell.angle_beta   90.00
_cell.angle_gamma   90.00
#
_symmetry.space_group_name_H-M   'P 1'
#
loop_
_entity.id
_entity.type
_entity.pdbx_description
1 polymer ?
#
loop_
_entity_poly.entity_id
_entity_poly.type
_entity_poly.pdbx_seq_one_letter_code
_entity_poly.pdbx_strand_id
1 'polypeptide(L)'
;MVQIALVSCGTEYSGIQKEIEKAALKFGAEIILPEIDLDYINEAYEKFGFSAQSSSLKLMIARAMSIVEGKCKPDAVFIATCFRCAEGALVRNEVRRFIQNNTRIPVVTYSFTERTKADELFIRMEALATTVTRRSILAREKQEGLTLGLDSGSTTTKAVLMENNKVIGTGWTSTKDIIASAQTAAAEAFEGTGYKWDDVDGIGTTGYGRFTMGQEFGAELIQEELSVNAKGAVYLADCQKGEATVLDIGGMDNKVITVNNGIPDNFTMGGICAGAS
;
A
#
# COMPACT_ATOMS: atom_id res chain seq x y z
N MET A 1 -14.69 -12.13 1.10
CA MET A 1 -13.32 -12.15 0.55
C MET A 1 -13.15 -10.84 -0.20
N VAL A 2 -12.00 -10.17 -0.11
CA VAL A 2 -11.79 -8.89 -0.82
C VAL A 2 -11.74 -9.16 -2.33
N GLN A 3 -12.58 -8.48 -3.13
CA GLN A 3 -12.59 -8.64 -4.58
C GLN A 3 -11.67 -7.63 -5.25
N ILE A 4 -10.56 -8.11 -5.83
CA ILE A 4 -9.57 -7.29 -6.52
C ILE A 4 -9.76 -7.41 -8.03
N ALA A 5 -10.17 -6.33 -8.70
CA ALA A 5 -10.20 -6.30 -10.15
C ALA A 5 -8.80 -6.24 -10.74
N LEU A 6 -8.44 -7.20 -11.60
CA LEU A 6 -7.23 -7.16 -12.40
C LEU A 6 -7.48 -6.33 -13.68
N VAL A 7 -6.91 -5.13 -13.73
CA VAL A 7 -6.97 -4.24 -14.90
C VAL A 7 -5.64 -4.32 -15.64
N SER A 8 -5.67 -4.93 -16.82
CA SER A 8 -4.47 -5.37 -17.47
C SER A 8 -4.64 -5.48 -18.98
N CYS A 9 -3.54 -5.53 -19.72
CA CYS A 9 -3.52 -5.58 -21.18
C CYS A 9 -3.88 -6.97 -21.77
N GLY A 10 -4.47 -7.88 -21.00
CA GLY A 10 -4.84 -9.22 -21.46
C GLY A 10 -5.88 -9.86 -20.55
N THR A 11 -6.58 -10.88 -21.04
CA THR A 11 -7.55 -11.64 -20.25
C THR A 11 -6.87 -12.53 -19.21
N GLU A 12 -5.75 -13.13 -19.57
CA GLU A 12 -4.90 -13.93 -18.70
C GLU A 12 -3.43 -13.63 -19.00
N TYR A 13 -2.59 -13.69 -17.97
CA TYR A 13 -1.14 -13.64 -18.15
C TYR A 13 -0.53 -15.03 -18.06
N SER A 14 -0.24 -15.62 -19.22
CA SER A 14 0.49 -16.89 -19.31
C SER A 14 1.80 -16.81 -18.52
N GLY A 15 1.95 -17.63 -17.49
CA GLY A 15 3.16 -17.73 -16.68
C GLY A 15 3.10 -17.04 -15.31
N ILE A 16 2.32 -15.97 -15.14
CA ILE A 16 2.25 -15.22 -13.86
C ILE A 16 0.85 -15.13 -13.25
N GLN A 17 -0.21 -15.41 -14.00
CA GLN A 17 -1.60 -15.31 -13.50
C GLN A 17 -1.79 -16.10 -12.20
N LYS A 18 -1.29 -17.34 -12.16
CA LYS A 18 -1.33 -18.21 -10.97
C LYS A 18 -0.57 -17.62 -9.77
N GLU A 19 0.50 -16.87 -10.02
CA GLU A 19 1.28 -16.23 -8.96
C GLU A 19 0.52 -15.02 -8.38
N ILE A 20 -0.17 -14.25 -9.22
CA ILE A 20 -1.07 -13.15 -8.78
C ILE A 20 -2.21 -13.71 -7.92
N GLU A 21 -2.89 -14.75 -8.39
CA GLU A 21 -3.99 -15.40 -7.67
C GLU A 21 -3.53 -16.00 -6.34
N LYS A 22 -2.39 -16.70 -6.35
CA LYS A 22 -1.78 -17.27 -5.13
C LYS A 22 -1.43 -16.18 -4.12
N ALA A 23 -0.91 -15.04 -4.57
CA ALA A 23 -0.60 -13.91 -3.69
C ALA A 23 -1.87 -13.29 -3.11
N ALA A 24 -2.92 -13.07 -3.91
CA ALA A 24 -4.19 -12.53 -3.43
C ALA A 24 -4.85 -13.46 -2.40
N LEU A 25 -4.91 -14.77 -2.70
CA LEU A 25 -5.52 -15.77 -1.83
C LEU A 25 -4.86 -15.83 -0.45
N LYS A 26 -3.52 -15.66 -0.40
CA LYS A 26 -2.77 -15.63 0.86
C LYS A 26 -3.23 -14.53 1.82
N PHE A 27 -3.75 -13.41 1.30
CA PHE A 27 -4.24 -12.28 2.09
C PHE A 27 -5.77 -12.17 2.09
N GLY A 28 -6.48 -13.27 1.85
CA GLY A 28 -7.94 -13.31 1.94
C GLY A 28 -8.65 -12.51 0.85
N ALA A 29 -8.01 -12.39 -0.32
CA ALA A 29 -8.54 -11.71 -1.48
C ALA A 29 -8.65 -12.65 -2.69
N GLU A 30 -9.54 -12.32 -3.63
CA GLU A 30 -9.70 -13.01 -4.90
C GLU A 30 -9.51 -12.04 -6.08
N ILE A 31 -8.96 -12.56 -7.17
CA ILE A 31 -8.81 -11.79 -8.40
C ILE A 31 -10.06 -11.98 -9.25
N ILE A 32 -10.65 -10.86 -9.70
CA ILE A 32 -11.75 -10.86 -10.66
C ILE A 32 -11.32 -10.12 -11.94
N LEU A 33 -11.89 -10.51 -13.07
CA LEU A 33 -11.69 -9.84 -14.35
C LEU A 33 -12.96 -9.09 -14.72
N PRO A 34 -12.93 -7.75 -14.88
CA PRO A 34 -14.08 -7.02 -15.38
C PRO A 34 -14.45 -7.52 -16.80
N GLU A 35 -15.68 -8.01 -16.94
CA GLU A 35 -16.24 -8.42 -18.24
C GLU A 35 -16.57 -7.20 -19.09
N ILE A 36 -16.27 -7.29 -20.38
CA ILE A 36 -16.39 -6.20 -21.35
C ILE A 36 -16.89 -6.74 -22.68
N ASP A 37 -17.97 -6.14 -23.20
CA ASP A 37 -18.44 -6.38 -24.56
C ASP A 37 -17.49 -5.75 -25.59
N LEU A 38 -17.26 -6.44 -26.70
CA LEU A 38 -16.35 -5.97 -27.75
C LEU A 38 -16.76 -4.60 -28.32
N ASP A 39 -18.06 -4.39 -28.51
CA ASP A 39 -18.61 -3.14 -29.05
C ASP A 39 -18.34 -1.94 -28.13
N TYR A 40 -18.27 -2.19 -26.81
CA TYR A 40 -18.00 -1.16 -25.81
C TYR A 40 -16.53 -0.73 -25.77
N ILE A 41 -15.59 -1.54 -26.28
CA ILE A 41 -14.16 -1.21 -26.24
C ILE A 41 -13.85 0.08 -27.02
N ASN A 42 -14.45 0.25 -28.21
CA ASN A 42 -14.19 1.42 -29.04
C ASN A 42 -14.82 2.69 -28.43
N GLU A 43 -16.04 2.60 -27.92
CA GLU A 43 -16.72 3.71 -27.25
C GLU A 43 -15.95 4.17 -26.00
N ALA A 44 -15.51 3.22 -25.17
CA ALA A 44 -14.70 3.50 -24.00
C ALA A 44 -13.39 4.19 -24.39
N TYR A 45 -12.70 3.66 -25.39
CA TYR A 45 -11.43 4.20 -25.85
C TYR A 45 -11.52 5.65 -26.34
N GLU A 46 -12.60 6.02 -27.05
CA GLU A 46 -12.84 7.40 -27.49
C GLU A 46 -13.09 8.35 -26.30
N LYS A 47 -13.84 7.89 -25.29
CA LYS A 47 -14.14 8.67 -24.08
C LYS A 47 -12.93 8.88 -23.16
N PHE A 48 -11.98 7.95 -23.12
CA PHE A 48 -10.84 7.99 -22.21
C PHE A 48 -9.82 9.09 -22.56
N GLY A 49 -9.67 9.43 -23.85
CA GLY A 49 -8.82 10.54 -24.28
C GLY A 49 -7.31 10.25 -24.35
N PHE A 50 -6.89 8.99 -24.16
CA PHE A 50 -5.51 8.55 -24.39
C PHE A 50 -5.45 7.47 -25.46
N SER A 51 -4.59 7.65 -26.48
CA SER A 51 -4.50 6.73 -27.60
C SER A 51 -3.41 5.67 -27.41
N ALA A 52 -3.80 4.39 -27.43
CA ALA A 52 -2.93 3.23 -27.50
C ALA A 52 -3.16 2.45 -28.81
N GLN A 53 -2.08 2.11 -29.51
CA GLN A 53 -2.11 1.31 -30.74
C GLN A 53 -2.50 -0.15 -30.45
N SER A 54 -2.03 -0.69 -29.33
CA SER A 54 -2.30 -2.08 -28.93
C SER A 54 -3.77 -2.31 -28.57
N SER A 55 -4.45 -3.25 -29.24
CA SER A 55 -5.82 -3.69 -28.93
C SER A 55 -5.95 -4.21 -27.49
N SER A 56 -4.92 -4.91 -27.02
CA SER A 56 -4.75 -5.35 -25.65
C SER A 56 -4.79 -4.20 -24.63
N LEU A 57 -4.19 -3.06 -24.95
CA LEU A 57 -4.24 -1.86 -24.10
C LEU A 57 -5.59 -1.13 -24.20
N LYS A 58 -6.27 -1.20 -25.35
CA LYS A 58 -7.66 -0.72 -25.45
C LYS A 58 -8.60 -1.51 -24.53
N LEU A 59 -8.43 -2.83 -24.45
CA LEU A 59 -9.17 -3.67 -23.50
C LEU A 59 -8.91 -3.25 -22.05
N MET A 60 -7.66 -2.98 -21.71
CA MET A 60 -7.27 -2.47 -20.38
C MET A 60 -8.01 -1.16 -20.02
N ILE A 61 -8.08 -0.23 -20.97
CA ILE A 61 -8.82 1.04 -20.82
C ILE A 61 -10.32 0.76 -20.64
N ALA A 62 -10.91 -0.11 -21.46
CA ALA A 62 -12.33 -0.45 -21.36
C ALA A 62 -12.69 -1.07 -19.99
N ARG A 63 -11.81 -1.92 -19.43
CA ARG A 63 -11.96 -2.47 -18.07
C ARG A 63 -11.90 -1.39 -17.00
N ALA A 64 -10.99 -0.42 -17.12
CA ALA A 64 -10.94 0.71 -16.20
C ALA A 64 -12.24 1.52 -16.24
N MET A 65 -12.78 1.74 -17.45
CA MET A 65 -14.03 2.45 -17.62
C MET A 65 -15.24 1.70 -17.07
N SER A 66 -15.33 0.38 -17.22
CA SER A 66 -16.45 -0.37 -16.63
C SER A 66 -16.47 -0.29 -15.10
N ILE A 67 -15.30 -0.16 -14.46
CA ILE A 67 -15.19 0.09 -13.01
C ILE A 67 -15.69 1.50 -12.67
N VAL A 68 -15.24 2.53 -13.40
CA VAL A 68 -15.64 3.92 -13.17
C VAL A 68 -17.14 4.15 -13.42
N GLU A 69 -17.69 3.53 -14.46
CA GLU A 69 -19.13 3.59 -14.77
C GLU A 69 -19.98 2.72 -13.82
N GLY A 70 -19.36 1.98 -12.91
CA GLY A 70 -20.05 1.15 -11.91
C GLY A 70 -20.68 -0.14 -12.49
N LYS A 71 -20.30 -0.55 -13.70
CA LYS A 71 -20.68 -1.83 -14.31
C LYS A 71 -19.98 -3.00 -13.59
N CYS A 72 -18.73 -2.78 -13.17
CA CYS A 72 -17.99 -3.67 -12.27
C CYS A 72 -17.73 -2.93 -10.95
N LYS A 73 -17.97 -3.56 -9.80
CA LYS A 73 -17.85 -2.93 -8.47
C LYS A 73 -16.86 -3.69 -7.59
N PRO A 74 -15.55 -3.66 -7.90
CA PRO A 74 -14.55 -4.32 -7.08
C PRO A 74 -14.30 -3.53 -5.78
N ASP A 75 -13.76 -4.22 -4.79
CA ASP A 75 -13.28 -3.59 -3.55
C ASP A 75 -11.96 -2.85 -3.75
N ALA A 76 -11.13 -3.34 -4.68
CA ALA A 76 -9.81 -2.80 -5.02
C ALA A 76 -9.43 -3.08 -6.48
N VAL A 77 -8.45 -2.35 -7.00
CA VAL A 77 -7.93 -2.53 -8.36
C VAL A 77 -6.43 -2.82 -8.34
N PHE A 78 -6.04 -3.89 -9.02
CA PHE A 78 -4.64 -4.19 -9.31
C PHE A 78 -4.38 -3.96 -10.80
N ILE A 79 -3.54 -2.96 -11.11
CA ILE A 79 -3.22 -2.58 -12.48
C ILE A 79 -1.86 -3.17 -12.87
N ALA A 80 -1.84 -4.07 -13.86
CA ALA A 80 -0.63 -4.79 -14.23
C ALA A 80 -0.31 -4.66 -15.72
N THR A 81 0.96 -4.42 -16.05
CA THR A 81 1.46 -4.51 -17.43
C THR A 81 2.88 -5.09 -17.48
N CYS A 82 3.31 -5.58 -18.64
CA CYS A 82 4.67 -6.08 -18.84
C CYS A 82 5.70 -4.94 -18.76
N PHE A 83 6.84 -5.16 -18.10
CA PHE A 83 7.91 -4.16 -17.97
C PHE A 83 8.56 -3.73 -19.28
N ARG A 84 8.51 -4.58 -20.32
CA ARG A 84 9.12 -4.29 -21.63
C ARG A 84 8.26 -3.39 -22.51
N CYS A 85 7.00 -3.16 -22.14
CA CYS A 85 6.06 -2.40 -22.96
C CYS A 85 6.04 -0.93 -22.54
N ALA A 86 6.72 -0.07 -23.30
CA ALA A 86 6.74 1.37 -23.04
C ALA A 86 5.33 1.99 -23.10
N GLU A 87 4.54 1.60 -24.11
CA GLU A 87 3.14 2.02 -24.22
C GLU A 87 2.32 1.53 -23.02
N GLY A 88 2.54 0.30 -22.56
CA GLY A 88 1.91 -0.25 -21.37
C GLY A 88 2.25 0.53 -20.10
N ALA A 89 3.46 1.06 -19.97
CA ALA A 89 3.82 1.92 -18.84
C ALA A 89 3.03 3.24 -18.85
N LEU A 90 2.83 3.85 -20.01
CA LEU A 90 2.02 5.07 -20.15
C LEU A 90 0.55 4.79 -19.83
N VAL A 91 -0.04 3.76 -20.46
CA VAL A 91 -1.45 3.38 -20.24
C VAL A 91 -1.69 2.99 -18.79
N ARG A 92 -0.77 2.28 -18.14
CA ARG A 92 -0.89 1.93 -16.71
C ARG A 92 -0.99 3.16 -15.82
N ASN A 93 -0.18 4.19 -16.08
CA ASN A 93 -0.21 5.44 -15.31
C ASN A 93 -1.50 6.22 -15.55
N GLU A 94 -1.95 6.32 -16.80
CA GLU A 94 -3.19 7.03 -17.13
C GLU A 94 -4.43 6.31 -16.58
N VAL A 95 -4.48 4.99 -16.69
CA VAL A 95 -5.56 4.17 -16.10
C VAL A 95 -5.59 4.31 -14.58
N ARG A 96 -4.43 4.30 -13.91
CA ARG A 96 -4.34 4.55 -12.47
C ARG A 96 -4.97 5.89 -12.11
N ARG A 97 -4.52 6.97 -12.74
CA ARG A 97 -5.04 8.33 -12.51
C ARG A 97 -6.53 8.42 -12.78
N PHE A 98 -6.99 7.83 -13.87
CA PHE A 98 -8.40 7.82 -14.23
C PHE A 98 -9.27 7.17 -13.15
N ILE A 99 -8.90 5.99 -12.66
CA ILE A 99 -9.65 5.31 -11.59
C ILE A 99 -9.62 6.11 -10.29
N GLN A 100 -8.45 6.66 -9.93
CA GLN A 100 -8.29 7.45 -8.71
C GLN A 100 -9.06 8.77 -8.72
N ASN A 101 -9.16 9.43 -9.87
CA ASN A 101 -9.87 10.71 -10.00
C ASN A 101 -11.39 10.54 -10.01
N ASN A 102 -11.89 9.37 -10.43
CA ASN A 102 -13.31 9.12 -10.60
C ASN A 102 -13.91 8.19 -9.54
N THR A 103 -13.07 7.51 -8.76
CA THR A 103 -13.51 6.57 -7.72
C THR A 103 -12.71 6.76 -6.44
N ARG A 104 -13.18 6.16 -5.35
CA ARG A 104 -12.41 6.05 -4.10
C ARG A 104 -11.85 4.64 -3.89
N ILE A 105 -11.80 3.83 -4.94
CA ILE A 105 -11.36 2.44 -4.88
C ILE A 105 -9.82 2.43 -4.74
N PRO A 106 -9.24 1.69 -3.78
CA PRO A 106 -7.80 1.53 -3.68
C PRO A 106 -7.22 0.94 -4.96
N VAL A 107 -6.13 1.51 -5.44
CA VAL A 107 -5.45 1.09 -6.67
C VAL A 107 -4.01 0.78 -6.33
N VAL A 108 -3.51 -0.39 -6.73
CA VAL A 108 -2.07 -0.68 -6.73
C VAL A 108 -1.62 -1.04 -8.13
N THR A 109 -0.51 -0.46 -8.57
CA THR A 109 0.07 -0.78 -9.88
C THR A 109 1.30 -1.69 -9.77
N TYR A 110 1.54 -2.49 -10.81
CA TYR A 110 2.74 -3.32 -10.90
C TYR A 110 3.19 -3.51 -12.35
N SER A 111 4.50 -3.58 -12.52
CA SER A 111 5.16 -3.84 -13.79
C SER A 111 5.87 -5.18 -13.70
N PHE A 112 5.27 -6.23 -14.24
CA PHE A 112 5.75 -7.60 -14.05
C PHE A 112 6.82 -8.00 -15.06
N THR A 113 7.59 -9.03 -14.71
CA THR A 113 8.44 -9.80 -15.62
C THR A 113 7.82 -11.16 -15.90
N GLU A 114 8.29 -11.86 -16.92
CA GLU A 114 7.84 -13.24 -17.25
C GLU A 114 8.14 -14.26 -16.13
N ARG A 115 8.97 -13.88 -15.14
CA ARG A 115 9.41 -14.75 -14.05
C ARG A 115 8.90 -14.33 -12.68
N THR A 116 8.06 -13.28 -12.58
CA THR A 116 7.54 -12.79 -11.32
C THR A 116 6.92 -13.93 -10.51
N LYS A 117 7.35 -14.06 -9.25
CA LYS A 117 6.85 -15.04 -8.30
C LYS A 117 5.89 -14.40 -7.30
N ALA A 118 5.03 -15.23 -6.68
CA ALA A 118 3.99 -14.74 -5.77
C ALA A 118 4.55 -13.96 -4.56
N ASP A 119 5.73 -14.33 -4.06
CA ASP A 119 6.43 -13.66 -2.97
C ASP A 119 6.75 -12.19 -3.28
N GLU A 120 7.12 -11.86 -4.52
CA GLU A 120 7.31 -10.48 -4.97
C GLU A 120 6.01 -9.65 -4.94
N LEU A 121 4.87 -10.33 -5.00
CA LEU A 121 3.53 -9.73 -4.99
C LEU A 121 2.92 -9.69 -3.58
N PHE A 122 3.49 -10.40 -2.60
CA PHE A 122 2.85 -10.55 -1.30
C PHE A 122 2.60 -9.22 -0.61
N ILE A 123 3.61 -8.35 -0.54
CA ILE A 123 3.46 -7.05 0.10
C ILE A 123 2.43 -6.18 -0.63
N ARG A 124 2.34 -6.27 -1.98
CA ARG A 124 1.33 -5.54 -2.77
C ARG A 124 -0.08 -6.01 -2.45
N MET A 125 -0.28 -7.32 -2.37
CA MET A 125 -1.57 -7.91 -2.07
C MET A 125 -1.96 -7.71 -0.60
N GLU A 126 -1.01 -7.79 0.32
CA GLU A 126 -1.19 -7.44 1.74
C GLU A 126 -1.64 -5.98 1.88
N ALA A 127 -0.90 -5.04 1.25
CA ALA A 127 -1.23 -3.62 1.29
C ALA A 127 -2.62 -3.35 0.70
N LEU A 128 -2.95 -3.95 -0.45
CA LEU A 128 -4.24 -3.75 -1.10
C LEU A 128 -5.41 -4.33 -0.28
N ALA A 129 -5.30 -5.59 0.17
CA ALA A 129 -6.32 -6.23 1.00
C ALA A 129 -6.50 -5.50 2.35
N THR A 130 -5.39 -5.05 2.95
CA THR A 130 -5.44 -4.28 4.20
C THR A 130 -6.06 -2.91 3.98
N THR A 131 -5.77 -2.26 2.84
CA THR A 131 -6.36 -0.96 2.52
C THR A 131 -7.87 -1.03 2.36
N VAL A 132 -8.37 -2.12 1.78
CA VAL A 132 -9.82 -2.37 1.70
C VAL A 132 -10.40 -2.63 3.08
N THR A 133 -9.85 -3.60 3.81
CA THR A 133 -10.40 -4.05 5.10
C THR A 133 -10.31 -2.98 6.19
N ARG A 134 -9.30 -2.11 6.13
CA ARG A 134 -9.04 -1.04 7.10
C ARG A 134 -9.20 0.36 6.51
N ARG A 135 -10.00 0.49 5.45
CA ARG A 135 -10.22 1.77 4.74
C ARG A 135 -10.62 2.90 5.66
N SER A 136 -11.49 2.64 6.63
CA SER A 136 -11.94 3.64 7.60
C SER A 136 -10.82 4.19 8.47
N ILE A 137 -9.83 3.37 8.84
CA ILE A 137 -8.68 3.76 9.65
C ILE A 137 -7.68 4.53 8.79
N LEU A 138 -7.32 4.00 7.61
CA LEU A 138 -6.33 4.65 6.73
C LEU A 138 -6.82 5.98 6.14
N ALA A 139 -8.13 6.14 5.98
CA ALA A 139 -8.74 7.40 5.54
C ALA A 139 -8.80 8.48 6.64
N ARG A 140 -8.52 8.16 7.90
CA ARG A 140 -8.50 9.18 8.97
C ARG A 140 -7.34 10.14 8.75
N GLU A 141 -7.63 11.43 8.68
CA GLU A 141 -6.61 12.49 8.56
C GLU A 141 -6.10 12.98 9.91
N LYS A 142 -6.82 12.63 10.98
CA LYS A 142 -6.50 13.04 12.34
C LYS A 142 -6.49 11.84 13.27
N GLN A 143 -5.47 11.80 14.12
CA GLN A 143 -5.41 10.91 15.27
C GLN A 143 -6.16 11.58 16.45
N GLU A 144 -6.90 10.77 17.21
CA GLU A 144 -7.69 11.20 18.37
C GLU A 144 -7.35 10.27 19.55
N GLY A 145 -7.41 10.81 20.77
CA GLY A 145 -7.02 10.08 21.98
C GLY A 145 -5.51 10.00 22.18
N LEU A 146 -5.05 9.13 23.07
CA LEU A 146 -3.65 8.84 23.34
C LEU A 146 -3.27 7.50 22.69
N THR A 147 -2.38 7.51 21.69
CA THR A 147 -1.98 6.29 20.97
C THR A 147 -0.47 6.11 20.92
N LEU A 148 -0.03 4.85 20.95
CA LEU A 148 1.39 4.48 20.82
C LEU A 148 1.64 3.76 19.50
N GLY A 149 2.57 4.26 18.70
CA GLY A 149 3.08 3.58 17.50
C GLY A 149 4.45 2.96 17.78
N LEU A 150 4.64 1.70 17.41
CA LEU A 150 5.90 0.96 17.52
C LEU A 150 6.35 0.47 16.14
N ASP A 151 7.59 0.79 15.76
CA ASP A 151 8.21 0.35 14.51
C ASP A 151 9.50 -0.40 14.79
N SER A 152 9.49 -1.73 14.62
CA SER A 152 10.68 -2.57 14.78
C SER A 152 11.25 -2.96 13.42
N GLY A 153 12.15 -2.12 12.92
CA GLY A 153 12.95 -2.40 11.73
C GLY A 153 14.15 -3.31 12.03
N SER A 154 14.91 -3.64 10.98
CA SER A 154 16.11 -4.50 11.10
C SER A 154 17.25 -3.88 11.88
N THR A 155 17.39 -2.56 11.81
CA THR A 155 18.50 -1.82 12.41
C THR A 155 18.04 -1.06 13.66
N THR A 156 16.80 -0.57 13.64
CA THR A 156 16.29 0.38 14.63
C THR A 156 14.86 0.08 15.02
N THR A 157 14.58 0.19 16.32
CA THR A 157 13.22 0.14 16.88
C THR A 157 12.84 1.52 17.39
N LYS A 158 11.73 2.06 16.90
CA LYS A 158 11.23 3.39 17.22
C LYS A 158 9.87 3.32 17.89
N ALA A 159 9.58 4.30 18.73
CA ALA A 159 8.28 4.51 19.33
C ALA A 159 7.85 5.98 19.18
N VAL A 160 6.56 6.19 18.96
CA VAL A 160 5.95 7.52 18.91
C VAL A 160 4.68 7.51 19.74
N LEU A 161 4.62 8.40 20.73
CA LEU A 161 3.41 8.65 21.53
C LEU A 161 2.72 9.89 20.95
N MET A 162 1.44 9.74 20.59
CA MET A 162 0.64 10.81 20.03
C MET A 162 -0.60 11.07 20.87
N GLU A 163 -0.93 12.35 21.04
CA GLU A 163 -2.18 12.78 21.64
C GLU A 163 -2.88 13.80 20.73
N ASN A 164 -4.14 13.51 20.37
CA ASN A 164 -5.00 14.42 19.61
C ASN A 164 -4.30 15.08 18.41
N ASN A 165 -3.69 14.25 17.57
CA ASN A 165 -3.00 14.65 16.34
C ASN A 165 -1.72 15.46 16.57
N LYS A 166 -1.04 15.24 17.71
CA LYS A 166 0.27 15.81 18.01
C LYS A 166 1.19 14.72 18.54
N VAL A 167 2.45 14.75 18.10
CA VAL A 167 3.49 13.93 18.70
C VAL A 167 3.88 14.56 20.03
N ILE A 168 3.71 13.83 21.13
CA ILE A 168 4.02 14.29 22.48
C ILE A 168 5.25 13.61 23.07
N GLY A 169 5.71 12.51 22.44
CA GLY A 169 6.93 11.81 22.84
C GLY A 169 7.43 10.88 21.75
N THR A 170 8.74 10.66 21.74
CA THR A 170 9.42 9.79 20.78
C THR A 170 10.55 9.05 21.47
N GLY A 171 10.82 7.82 21.04
CA GLY A 171 11.97 7.05 21.49
C GLY A 171 12.55 6.20 20.39
N TRP A 172 13.83 5.88 20.49
CA TRP A 172 14.53 5.13 19.46
C TRP A 172 15.79 4.45 20.01
N THR A 173 15.88 3.14 19.77
CA THR A 173 17.08 2.34 20.06
C THR A 173 17.48 1.42 18.89
N SER A 174 18.68 0.85 18.93
CA SER A 174 19.09 -0.20 18.01
C SER A 174 18.28 -1.47 18.22
N THR A 175 17.77 -2.07 17.15
CA THR A 175 17.06 -3.35 17.25
C THR A 175 18.05 -4.45 17.62
N LYS A 176 17.83 -5.08 18.78
CA LYS A 176 18.54 -6.29 19.19
C LYS A 176 17.53 -7.42 19.39
N ASP A 177 16.84 -7.39 20.51
CA ASP A 177 15.65 -8.18 20.78
C ASP A 177 14.41 -7.33 20.51
N ILE A 178 13.44 -7.84 19.75
CA ILE A 178 12.29 -7.06 19.28
C ILE A 178 11.51 -6.47 20.46
N ILE A 179 11.22 -7.28 21.48
CA ILE A 179 10.37 -6.88 22.60
C ILE A 179 11.12 -5.94 23.54
N ALA A 180 12.34 -6.28 23.93
CA ALA A 180 13.12 -5.43 24.81
C ALA A 180 13.46 -4.08 24.16
N SER A 181 13.73 -4.07 22.85
CA SER A 181 13.99 -2.82 22.11
C SER A 181 12.73 -1.96 22.01
N ALA A 182 11.56 -2.56 21.80
CA ALA A 182 10.29 -1.85 21.78
C ALA A 182 9.91 -1.27 23.15
N GLN A 183 10.10 -2.02 24.23
CA GLN A 183 9.90 -1.52 25.60
C GLN A 183 10.83 -0.34 25.92
N THR A 184 12.10 -0.43 25.49
CA THR A 184 13.07 0.65 25.67
C THR A 184 12.65 1.91 24.91
N ALA A 185 12.33 1.78 23.61
CA ALA A 185 11.89 2.90 22.80
C ALA A 185 10.59 3.53 23.34
N ALA A 186 9.64 2.70 23.79
CA ALA A 186 8.42 3.19 24.39
C ALA A 186 8.67 3.93 25.72
N ALA A 187 9.54 3.41 26.58
CA ALA A 187 9.91 4.07 27.83
C ALA A 187 10.48 5.47 27.59
N GLU A 188 11.36 5.62 26.59
CA GLU A 188 11.84 6.93 26.13
C GLU A 188 10.70 7.82 25.62
N ALA A 189 9.76 7.27 24.85
CA ALA A 189 8.59 8.03 24.36
C ALA A 189 7.64 8.50 25.47
N PHE A 190 7.57 7.80 26.61
CA PHE A 190 6.77 8.22 27.77
C PHE A 190 7.50 9.21 28.69
N GLU A 191 8.82 9.37 28.56
CA GLU A 191 9.62 10.17 29.48
C GLU A 191 9.14 11.63 29.54
N GLY A 192 8.85 12.11 30.75
CA GLY A 192 8.40 13.49 30.98
C GLY A 192 6.95 13.80 30.56
N THR A 193 6.22 12.85 29.99
CA THR A 193 4.83 13.06 29.53
C THR A 193 3.80 12.96 30.66
N GLY A 194 4.14 12.25 31.75
CA GLY A 194 3.22 11.93 32.84
C GLY A 194 2.28 10.74 32.55
N TYR A 195 2.22 10.28 31.30
CA TYR A 195 1.48 9.10 30.89
C TYR A 195 2.28 7.81 31.12
N LYS A 196 1.55 6.71 31.19
CA LYS A 196 2.05 5.35 31.29
C LYS A 196 1.44 4.50 30.19
N TRP A 197 1.97 3.29 30.04
CA TRP A 197 1.47 2.32 29.07
C TRP A 197 -0.04 2.07 29.19
N ASP A 198 -0.54 1.93 30.43
CA ASP A 198 -1.97 1.66 30.71
C ASP A 198 -2.90 2.84 30.38
N ASP A 199 -2.36 4.04 30.13
CA ASP A 199 -3.15 5.21 29.74
C ASP A 199 -3.43 5.24 28.22
N VAL A 200 -2.74 4.41 27.43
CA VAL A 200 -2.84 4.40 25.97
C VAL A 200 -4.16 3.78 25.50
N ASP A 201 -4.91 4.52 24.67
CA ASP A 201 -6.18 4.10 24.09
C ASP A 201 -6.04 3.09 22.94
N GLY A 202 -4.85 2.99 22.34
CA GLY A 202 -4.57 2.00 21.30
C GLY A 202 -3.11 1.98 20.83
N ILE A 203 -2.68 0.79 20.40
CA ILE A 203 -1.31 0.51 19.99
C ILE A 203 -1.30 0.07 18.52
N GLY A 204 -0.41 0.70 17.74
CA GLY A 204 -0.10 0.31 16.38
C GLY A 204 1.32 -0.27 16.29
N THR A 205 1.50 -1.36 15.55
CA THR A 205 2.82 -1.97 15.30
C THR A 205 3.12 -2.09 13.82
N THR A 206 4.36 -1.81 13.45
CA THR A 206 4.90 -1.96 12.10
C THR A 206 6.35 -2.46 12.14
N GLY A 207 6.96 -2.62 10.96
CA GLY A 207 8.29 -3.16 10.83
C GLY A 207 8.32 -4.67 10.62
N TYR A 208 9.53 -5.21 10.46
CA TYR A 208 9.80 -6.65 10.47
C TYR A 208 9.32 -7.32 11.77
N GLY A 209 9.39 -6.62 12.91
CA GLY A 209 8.95 -7.11 14.22
C GLY A 209 7.46 -6.94 14.53
N ARG A 210 6.64 -6.42 13.61
CA ARG A 210 5.25 -6.00 13.87
C ARG A 210 4.36 -7.06 14.49
N PHE A 211 4.48 -8.31 14.04
CA PHE A 211 3.64 -9.41 14.53
C PHE A 211 4.04 -9.82 15.94
N THR A 212 5.35 -9.91 16.20
CA THR A 212 5.88 -10.22 17.53
C THR A 212 5.47 -9.16 18.54
N MET A 213 5.68 -7.87 18.22
CA MET A 213 5.23 -6.76 19.06
C MET A 213 3.71 -6.74 19.21
N GLY A 214 2.98 -7.01 18.13
CA GLY A 214 1.52 -6.96 18.14
C GLY A 214 0.91 -8.03 19.04
N GLN A 215 1.49 -9.23 19.06
CA GLN A 215 1.07 -10.29 19.98
C GLN A 215 1.44 -9.99 21.43
N GLU A 216 2.66 -9.53 21.67
CA GLU A 216 3.16 -9.26 23.03
C GLU A 216 2.42 -8.10 23.70
N PHE A 217 2.18 -7.01 22.96
CA PHE A 217 1.59 -5.79 23.50
C PHE A 217 0.08 -5.66 23.23
N GLY A 218 -0.55 -6.68 22.63
CA GLY A 218 -1.98 -6.66 22.34
C GLY A 218 -2.40 -5.57 21.34
N ALA A 219 -1.55 -5.26 20.36
CA ALA A 219 -1.79 -4.15 19.44
C ALA A 219 -3.06 -4.33 18.59
N GLU A 220 -3.92 -3.31 18.58
CA GLU A 220 -5.15 -3.29 17.78
C GLU A 220 -4.85 -3.16 16.28
N LEU A 221 -3.71 -2.56 15.93
CA LEU A 221 -3.31 -2.31 14.55
C LEU A 221 -1.92 -2.84 14.24
N ILE A 222 -1.85 -4.07 13.73
CA ILE A 222 -0.62 -4.62 13.14
C ILE A 222 -0.62 -4.29 11.64
N GLN A 223 0.28 -3.44 11.17
CA GLN A 223 0.27 -2.90 9.80
C GLN A 223 1.64 -3.03 9.14
N GLU A 224 1.68 -3.29 7.83
CA GLU A 224 2.93 -3.32 7.07
C GLU A 224 3.53 -1.91 6.86
N GLU A 225 4.85 -1.85 6.66
CA GLU A 225 5.62 -0.59 6.65
C GLU A 225 5.23 0.40 5.54
N LEU A 226 4.84 -0.03 4.35
CA LEU A 226 4.54 0.89 3.24
C LEU A 226 3.38 1.82 3.58
N SER A 227 2.29 1.26 4.11
CA SER A 227 1.10 2.02 4.50
C SER A 227 1.42 2.98 5.64
N VAL A 228 2.22 2.53 6.62
CA VAL A 228 2.60 3.36 7.77
C VAL A 228 3.56 4.47 7.36
N ASN A 229 4.57 4.17 6.55
CA ASN A 229 5.55 5.14 6.06
C ASN A 229 4.89 6.17 5.14
N ALA A 230 3.99 5.73 4.25
CA ALA A 230 3.19 6.65 3.44
C ALA A 230 2.37 7.60 4.33
N LYS A 231 1.62 7.06 5.29
CA LYS A 231 0.74 7.86 6.16
C LYS A 231 1.53 8.82 7.05
N GLY A 232 2.59 8.33 7.69
CA GLY A 232 3.45 9.12 8.57
C GLY A 232 4.17 10.23 7.81
N ALA A 233 4.73 9.94 6.64
CA ALA A 233 5.44 10.94 5.83
C ALA A 233 4.50 12.07 5.37
N VAL A 234 3.32 11.74 4.85
CA VAL A 234 2.37 12.79 4.41
C VAL A 234 1.75 13.56 5.56
N TYR A 235 1.62 12.94 6.74
CA TYR A 235 1.20 13.61 7.96
C TYR A 235 2.24 14.65 8.40
N LEU A 236 3.52 14.27 8.47
CA LEU A 236 4.61 15.16 8.87
C LEU A 236 4.84 16.29 7.86
N ALA A 237 4.61 16.04 6.57
CA ALA A 237 4.77 17.02 5.50
C ALA A 237 3.50 17.88 5.24
N ASP A 238 2.44 17.71 6.03
CA ASP A 238 1.13 18.38 5.84
C ASP A 238 0.56 18.22 4.41
N CYS A 239 0.81 17.06 3.80
CA CYS A 239 0.40 16.73 2.43
C CYS A 239 -0.48 15.48 2.36
N GLN A 240 -1.35 15.29 3.36
CA GLN A 240 -2.24 14.15 3.45
C GLN A 240 -3.27 14.06 2.30
N LYS A 241 -3.43 15.11 1.50
CA LYS A 241 -4.33 15.19 0.34
C LYS A 241 -3.55 15.38 -0.96
N GLY A 242 -4.02 14.73 -2.02
CA GLY A 242 -3.39 14.77 -3.34
C GLY A 242 -2.27 13.74 -3.52
N GLU A 243 -1.51 13.92 -4.61
CA GLU A 243 -0.37 13.06 -4.96
C GLU A 243 0.88 13.46 -4.16
N ALA A 244 1.60 12.47 -3.66
CA ALA A 244 2.92 12.64 -3.03
C ALA A 244 3.83 11.46 -3.35
N THR A 245 5.14 11.66 -3.20
CA THR A 245 6.15 10.59 -3.31
C THR A 245 6.96 10.55 -2.03
N VAL A 246 7.04 9.36 -1.44
CA VAL A 246 7.84 9.10 -0.24
C VAL A 246 9.07 8.30 -0.64
N LEU A 247 10.23 8.78 -0.23
CA LEU A 247 11.52 8.10 -0.37
C LEU A 247 11.95 7.63 1.02
N ASP A 248 11.77 6.34 1.28
CA ASP A 248 12.16 5.67 2.52
C ASP A 248 13.55 5.06 2.32
N ILE A 249 14.57 5.67 2.92
CA ILE A 249 15.96 5.22 2.84
C ILE A 249 16.29 4.49 4.14
N GLY A 250 16.18 3.17 4.11
CA GLY A 250 16.39 2.30 5.26
C GLY A 250 17.82 1.77 5.35
N GLY A 251 18.07 0.95 6.38
CA GLY A 251 19.39 0.35 6.60
C GLY A 251 19.69 -0.87 5.71
N MET A 252 18.68 -1.64 5.33
CA MET A 252 18.83 -2.83 4.45
C MET A 252 18.18 -2.65 3.08
N ASP A 253 17.13 -1.86 3.00
CA ASP A 253 16.32 -1.67 1.81
C ASP A 253 15.91 -0.21 1.68
N ASN A 254 15.66 0.21 0.44
CA ASN A 254 15.18 1.54 0.09
C ASN A 254 13.86 1.40 -0.63
N LYS A 255 12.90 2.29 -0.37
CA LYS A 255 11.57 2.22 -0.97
C LYS A 255 11.20 3.58 -1.57
N VAL A 256 10.66 3.54 -2.79
CA VAL A 256 10.00 4.67 -3.42
C VAL A 256 8.52 4.36 -3.45
N ILE A 257 7.70 5.16 -2.79
CA ILE A 257 6.26 4.94 -2.64
C ILE A 257 5.55 6.15 -3.24
N THR A 258 4.68 5.95 -4.23
CA THR A 258 3.74 6.99 -4.64
C THR A 258 2.44 6.84 -3.86
N VAL A 259 1.92 7.97 -3.43
CA VAL A 259 0.82 8.08 -2.47
C VAL A 259 -0.24 9.00 -3.07
N ASN A 260 -1.50 8.63 -2.88
CA ASN A 260 -2.64 9.49 -3.20
C ASN A 260 -3.56 9.57 -1.97
N ASN A 261 -3.78 10.78 -1.45
CA ASN A 261 -4.57 11.03 -0.24
C ASN A 261 -4.11 10.18 0.96
N GLY A 262 -2.80 10.05 1.16
CA GLY A 262 -2.20 9.26 2.24
C GLY A 262 -2.27 7.73 2.06
N ILE A 263 -2.75 7.24 0.92
CA ILE A 263 -2.82 5.80 0.61
C ILE A 263 -1.78 5.46 -0.47
N PRO A 264 -0.91 4.44 -0.26
CA PRO A 264 0.02 3.97 -1.29
C PRO A 264 -0.71 3.48 -2.55
N ASP A 265 -0.23 3.86 -3.74
CA ASP A 265 -0.78 3.38 -5.02
C ASP A 265 0.23 2.69 -5.94
N ASN A 266 1.51 2.87 -5.67
CA ASN A 266 2.61 2.16 -6.31
C ASN A 266 3.82 2.23 -5.40
N PHE A 267 4.67 1.22 -5.51
CA PHE A 267 5.97 1.27 -4.86
C PHE A 267 7.00 0.43 -5.60
N THR A 268 8.25 0.86 -5.46
CA THR A 268 9.43 0.11 -5.88
C THR A 268 10.32 -0.05 -4.67
N MET A 269 10.83 -1.26 -4.46
CA MET A 269 11.82 -1.53 -3.42
C MET A 269 13.17 -1.77 -4.11
N GLY A 270 14.20 -1.07 -3.67
CA GLY A 270 15.59 -1.37 -3.98
C GLY A 270 15.98 -2.67 -3.26
N GLY A 271 16.77 -3.50 -3.94
CA GLY A 271 17.29 -4.74 -3.36
C GLY A 271 18.24 -4.48 -2.19
N ILE A 272 18.53 -5.56 -1.44
CA ILE A 272 19.50 -5.62 -0.34
C ILE A 272 20.88 -5.22 -0.90
N CYS A 273 21.18 -3.93 -0.90
CA CYS A 273 22.47 -3.42 -1.30
C CYS A 273 22.93 -2.46 -0.20
N ALA A 274 23.87 -2.91 0.61
CA ALA A 274 24.47 -2.19 1.73
C ALA A 274 25.22 -0.89 1.31
N GLY A 275 25.15 -0.48 0.05
CA GLY A 275 25.87 0.67 -0.51
C GLY A 275 24.98 1.84 -0.94
N ALA A 276 23.68 1.84 -0.61
CA ALA A 276 22.73 2.89 -1.02
C ALA A 276 22.13 3.71 0.15
N SER A 277 22.51 3.41 1.40
CA SER A 277 22.16 4.17 2.61
C SER A 277 23.28 5.11 3.03
#